data_AF-A0A1F4X703-F1
#
_entry.id   AF-A0A1F4X703-F1
#
_cell.length_a   1.000
_cell.length_b   1.000
_cell.length_c   1.000
_cell.angle_alpha   90.00
_cell.angle_beta   90.00
_cell.angle_gamma   90.00
#
_symmetry.space_group_name_H-M   'P 1'
#
loop_
_entity.id
_entity.type
_entity.pdbx_description
1 polymer ?
#
loop_
_entity_poly.entity_id
_entity_poly.type
_entity_poly.pdbx_seq_one_letter_code
_entity_poly.pdbx_strand_id
1 'polypeptide(L)'
;MQESQPQNINPEQENNSNIIDDSGLIELAKKREEEIEQKRKKFNRIMFFAKIGLLIIGILIAAYIIYWKSTPTPPPPDFKVEDKPEPLPEPEPLTEWTQHKDEGLKIFVKYPPESRLFTYDTPSNKVEIVYDSMADDFSTVTEENLKQGYIFRITPLNIGIRTIDRITEIKRDSFKSRCPTTAVFSEITSTLVDTVDARTFDIRNCNSDYKVYYSPRFNIYYEIAQIYKGDFGVRQKFKSTTDEIFISFKFFPEGETLPEEPFKTYINEQLKFLFIHPNLDDTCCTIQGPPIQEARKEVVLVKPDTYVDQNTMDGLGVYIYNLRAAQTFEAFISAQKQLLIEEYTVVRGVAPKTEDSAIMVGQYESQMLKGYSWRGTYFVYTFIPQKNIVIIFSIKSTTPEFEKTILEETLKTFETF
;
A
#
# COMPACT_ATOMS: atom_id res chain seq x y z
N MET A 1 49.17 -31.17 72.19
CA MET A 1 50.21 -30.47 71.40
C MET A 1 49.53 -29.24 70.82
N GLN A 2 49.89 -28.08 71.39
CA GLN A 2 49.66 -26.67 71.01
C GLN A 2 48.39 -26.34 70.19
N GLU A 3 47.34 -25.78 70.81
CA GLU A 3 47.15 -24.33 71.16
C GLU A 3 47.01 -23.45 69.90
N SER A 4 46.01 -22.58 69.72
CA SER A 4 45.07 -21.93 70.64
C SER A 4 43.95 -21.25 69.83
N GLN A 5 42.77 -21.10 70.45
CA GLN A 5 41.67 -20.22 70.00
C GLN A 5 42.00 -18.71 70.28
N PRO A 6 41.03 -17.77 70.32
CA PRO A 6 40.35 -17.06 69.22
C PRO A 6 40.39 -15.51 69.42
N GLN A 7 39.50 -14.77 68.72
CA GLN A 7 38.91 -13.43 69.03
C GLN A 7 39.21 -12.27 68.07
N ASN A 8 38.17 -11.93 67.30
CA ASN A 8 37.41 -10.65 67.25
C ASN A 8 38.16 -9.34 67.56
N ILE A 9 38.00 -8.33 66.70
CA ILE A 9 37.70 -6.90 67.00
C ILE A 9 37.60 -6.12 65.66
N ASN A 10 36.50 -5.38 65.49
CA ASN A 10 36.37 -4.23 64.58
C ASN A 10 36.58 -2.96 65.45
N PRO A 11 37.26 -1.89 64.99
CA PRO A 11 36.50 -0.69 64.64
C PRO A 11 37.12 0.24 63.56
N GLU A 12 36.20 0.98 62.92
CA GLU A 12 36.23 2.38 62.43
C GLU A 12 37.53 3.13 62.01
N GLN A 13 37.38 3.75 60.81
CA GLN A 13 37.74 5.13 60.41
C GLN A 13 39.22 5.59 60.43
N GLU A 14 39.77 6.01 59.27
CA GLU A 14 39.77 7.42 58.81
C GLU A 14 40.51 7.62 57.46
N ASN A 15 39.92 8.49 56.63
CA ASN A 15 40.45 9.36 55.57
C ASN A 15 41.90 9.20 55.06
N ASN A 16 42.05 9.04 53.74
CA ASN A 16 42.82 10.02 52.97
C ASN A 16 42.44 10.03 51.48
N SER A 17 41.79 11.11 51.07
CA SER A 17 41.48 11.48 49.69
C SER A 17 42.73 12.04 48.99
N ASN A 18 43.19 11.37 47.93
CA ASN A 18 44.07 11.99 46.93
C ASN A 18 43.29 12.11 45.62
N ILE A 19 42.81 13.33 45.37
CA ILE A 19 42.28 13.78 44.09
C ILE A 19 43.45 13.80 43.11
N ILE A 20 43.46 12.86 42.16
CA ILE A 20 44.37 12.87 41.03
C ILE A 20 43.74 13.76 39.95
N ASP A 21 44.52 14.74 39.51
CA ASP A 21 44.19 15.81 38.58
C ASP A 21 43.83 15.27 37.18
N ASP A 22 42.53 15.19 36.89
CA ASP A 22 41.92 14.66 35.65
C ASP A 22 42.02 15.67 34.47
N SER A 23 42.64 16.84 34.69
CA SER A 23 42.80 17.88 33.67
C SER A 23 43.81 17.48 32.58
N GLY A 24 44.87 16.75 32.93
CA GLY A 24 45.95 16.40 32.00
C GLY A 24 45.58 15.32 30.97
N LEU A 25 44.65 14.42 31.31
CA LEU A 25 44.21 13.31 30.46
C LEU A 25 43.21 13.78 29.39
N ILE A 26 42.36 14.73 29.73
CA ILE A 26 41.38 15.33 28.82
C ILE A 26 42.07 16.20 27.77
N GLU A 27 43.13 16.92 28.14
CA GLU A 27 43.91 17.74 27.20
C GLU A 27 44.71 16.88 26.21
N LEU A 28 45.23 15.74 26.66
CA LEU A 28 45.98 14.79 25.83
C LEU A 28 45.05 14.01 24.86
N ALA A 29 43.81 13.75 25.27
CA ALA A 29 42.78 13.15 24.41
C ALA A 29 42.32 14.11 23.30
N LYS A 30 42.05 15.38 23.62
CA LYS A 30 41.68 16.41 22.61
C LYS A 30 42.78 16.63 21.57
N LYS A 31 44.05 16.68 22.01
CA LYS A 31 45.19 16.86 21.09
C LYS A 31 45.36 15.70 20.11
N ARG A 32 45.03 14.46 20.53
CA ARG A 32 45.01 13.29 19.63
C ARG A 32 43.84 13.30 18.65
N GLU A 33 42.65 13.76 19.06
CA GLU A 33 41.51 13.87 18.15
C GLU A 33 41.74 14.90 17.04
N GLU A 34 42.35 16.05 17.37
CA GLU A 34 42.69 17.07 16.38
C GLU A 34 43.75 16.58 15.37
N GLU A 35 44.74 15.79 15.81
CA GLU A 35 45.71 15.16 14.90
C GLU A 35 45.07 14.11 13.97
N ILE A 36 44.11 13.34 14.48
CA ILE A 36 43.39 12.33 13.69
C ILE A 36 42.50 13.02 12.65
N GLU A 37 41.82 14.11 13.01
CA GLU A 37 40.96 14.84 12.07
C GLU A 37 41.78 15.53 10.96
N GLN A 38 42.95 16.10 11.29
CA GLN A 38 43.86 16.65 10.29
C GLN A 38 44.41 15.58 9.34
N LYS A 39 44.77 14.40 9.84
CA LYS A 39 45.22 13.28 8.99
C LYS A 39 44.09 12.78 8.10
N ARG A 40 42.85 12.72 8.58
CA ARG A 40 41.67 12.33 7.80
C ARG A 40 41.36 13.34 6.69
N LYS A 41 41.47 14.65 6.95
CA LYS A 41 41.33 15.70 5.93
C LYS A 41 42.42 15.62 4.85
N LYS A 42 43.68 15.39 5.23
CA LYS A 42 44.77 15.18 4.24
C LYS A 42 44.57 13.91 3.41
N PHE A 43 44.17 12.80 4.03
CA PHE A 43 43.92 11.54 3.32
C PHE A 43 42.73 11.63 2.35
N ASN A 44 41.62 12.27 2.75
CA ASN A 44 40.49 12.50 1.85
C ASN A 44 40.85 13.40 0.66
N ARG A 45 41.73 14.38 0.86
CA ARG A 45 42.21 15.24 -0.24
C ARG A 45 43.05 14.45 -1.25
N ILE A 46 43.93 13.56 -0.78
CA ILE A 46 44.74 12.68 -1.65
C ILE A 46 43.85 11.66 -2.39
N MET A 47 42.90 11.03 -1.70
CA MET A 47 41.95 10.08 -2.31
C MET A 47 41.04 10.73 -3.35
N PHE A 48 40.67 12.00 -3.16
CA PHE A 48 39.90 12.77 -4.15
C PHE A 48 40.68 12.98 -5.45
N PHE A 49 41.96 13.39 -5.35
CA PHE A 49 42.82 13.55 -6.54
C PHE A 49 43.13 12.22 -7.23
N ALA A 50 43.30 11.13 -6.49
CA ALA A 50 43.51 9.80 -7.06
C ALA A 50 42.29 9.31 -7.87
N LYS A 51 41.07 9.57 -7.38
CA LYS A 51 39.83 9.23 -8.10
C LYS A 51 39.67 10.03 -9.40
N ILE A 52 40.01 11.32 -9.39
CA ILE A 52 39.99 12.16 -10.60
C ILE A 52 41.01 11.66 -11.63
N GLY A 53 42.22 11.29 -11.19
CA GLY A 53 43.24 10.71 -12.07
C GLY A 53 42.77 9.43 -12.77
N LEU A 54 42.15 8.51 -12.03
CA LEU A 54 41.59 7.28 -12.59
C LEU A 54 40.46 7.53 -13.60
N LEU A 55 39.62 8.54 -13.35
CA LEU A 55 38.52 8.90 -14.24
C LEU A 55 39.03 9.46 -15.57
N ILE A 56 40.07 10.30 -15.54
CA ILE A 56 40.71 10.83 -16.75
C ILE A 56 41.35 9.71 -17.57
N ILE A 57 42.04 8.76 -16.92
CA ILE A 57 42.63 7.59 -17.59
C ILE A 57 41.53 6.74 -18.24
N GLY A 58 40.40 6.52 -17.57
CA GLY A 58 39.26 5.79 -18.12
C GLY A 58 38.67 6.44 -19.37
N ILE A 59 38.54 7.77 -19.38
CA ILE A 59 38.05 8.52 -20.55
C ILE A 59 39.03 8.40 -21.73
N LEU A 60 40.34 8.47 -21.49
CA LEU A 60 41.35 8.34 -22.54
C LEU A 60 41.36 6.92 -23.14
N ILE A 61 41.17 5.88 -22.33
CA ILE A 61 41.05 4.49 -22.82
C ILE A 61 39.79 4.33 -23.68
N ALA A 62 38.65 4.88 -23.25
CA ALA A 62 37.41 4.82 -24.03
C ALA A 62 37.54 5.57 -25.38
N ALA A 63 38.15 6.75 -25.38
CA ALA A 63 38.40 7.52 -26.60
C ALA A 63 39.35 6.78 -27.56
N TYR A 64 40.38 6.13 -27.03
CA TYR A 64 41.31 5.31 -27.82
C TYR A 64 40.61 4.11 -28.49
N ILE A 65 39.70 3.44 -27.78
CA ILE A 65 38.90 2.32 -28.32
C ILE A 65 37.97 2.80 -29.44
N ILE A 66 37.33 3.96 -29.28
CA ILE A 66 36.42 4.52 -30.31
C ILE A 66 37.21 4.89 -31.56
N TYR A 67 38.39 5.51 -31.42
CA TYR A 67 39.23 5.91 -32.54
C TYR A 67 39.75 4.72 -33.38
N TRP A 68 40.05 3.59 -32.74
CA TRP A 68 40.53 2.39 -33.45
C TRP A 68 39.42 1.52 -34.04
N LYS A 69 38.16 1.65 -33.59
CA LYS A 69 37.02 0.88 -34.11
C LYS A 69 36.27 1.55 -35.27
N SER A 70 36.54 2.80 -35.59
CA SER A 70 35.96 3.47 -36.77
C SER A 70 36.76 3.14 -38.02
N THR A 71 36.41 2.04 -38.70
CA THR A 71 36.82 1.82 -40.09
C THR A 71 36.16 2.86 -41.00
N PRO A 72 36.85 3.43 -42.00
CA PRO A 72 36.24 4.35 -42.95
C PRO A 72 35.17 3.61 -43.76
N THR A 73 33.94 4.12 -43.77
CA THR A 73 32.89 3.64 -44.66
C THR A 73 33.28 3.93 -46.12
N PRO A 74 33.19 2.95 -47.04
CA PRO A 74 33.35 3.23 -48.46
C PRO A 74 32.19 4.13 -48.94
N PRO A 75 32.42 5.02 -49.91
CA PRO A 75 31.35 5.81 -50.48
C PRO A 75 30.30 4.90 -51.13
N PRO A 76 29.00 5.25 -51.06
CA PRO A 76 27.94 4.40 -51.57
C PRO A 76 28.02 4.25 -53.10
N PRO A 77 27.53 3.13 -53.67
CA PRO A 77 27.50 2.95 -55.10
C PRO A 77 26.50 3.89 -55.76
N ASP A 78 26.86 4.41 -56.92
CA ASP A 78 26.03 5.30 -57.74
C ASP A 78 24.92 4.47 -58.43
N PHE A 79 23.72 4.46 -57.85
CA PHE A 79 22.55 3.82 -58.44
C PHE A 79 21.85 4.80 -59.38
N LYS A 80 21.77 4.44 -60.67
CA LYS A 80 20.92 5.13 -61.64
C LYS A 80 19.45 4.94 -61.27
N VAL A 81 18.79 6.06 -60.97
CA VAL A 81 17.36 6.14 -60.67
C VAL A 81 16.58 5.95 -61.96
N GLU A 82 15.98 4.78 -62.12
CA GLU A 82 14.87 4.56 -63.04
C GLU A 82 13.95 3.49 -62.44
N ASP A 83 13.18 3.91 -61.44
CA ASP A 83 11.73 3.64 -61.36
C ASP A 83 11.14 4.38 -60.16
N LYS A 84 10.01 5.02 -60.42
CA LYS A 84 9.23 5.85 -59.49
C LYS A 84 8.87 5.01 -58.24
N PRO A 85 9.25 5.42 -57.01
CA PRO A 85 8.80 4.72 -55.82
C PRO A 85 7.28 4.84 -55.74
N GLU A 86 6.59 3.70 -55.62
CA GLU A 86 5.23 3.70 -55.09
C GLU A 86 5.24 4.41 -53.73
N PRO A 87 4.24 5.26 -53.44
CA PRO A 87 4.16 5.92 -52.15
C PRO A 87 4.13 4.85 -51.06
N LEU A 88 5.11 4.92 -50.16
CA LEU A 88 5.13 4.14 -48.93
C LEU A 88 3.76 4.29 -48.23
N PRO A 89 3.08 3.20 -47.87
CA PRO A 89 1.85 3.30 -47.10
C PRO A 89 2.15 4.07 -45.81
N GLU A 90 1.30 5.06 -45.53
CA GLU A 90 1.31 5.87 -44.32
C GLU A 90 1.42 4.93 -43.10
N PRO A 91 2.36 5.17 -42.16
CA PRO A 91 2.48 4.33 -40.98
C PRO A 91 1.15 4.34 -40.23
N GLU A 92 0.56 3.16 -40.04
CA GLU A 92 -0.65 3.01 -39.24
C GLU A 92 -0.46 3.71 -37.89
N PRO A 93 -1.47 4.48 -37.41
CA PRO A 93 -1.36 5.21 -36.16
C PRO A 93 -1.02 4.23 -35.03
N LEU A 94 -0.03 4.59 -34.19
CA LEU A 94 0.34 3.87 -32.96
C LEU A 94 -0.93 3.56 -32.17
N THR A 95 -1.36 2.30 -32.24
CA THR A 95 -2.61 1.88 -31.61
C THR A 95 -2.36 1.87 -30.11
N GLU A 96 -2.98 2.80 -29.38
CA GLU A 96 -2.79 2.91 -27.93
C GLU A 96 -3.26 1.62 -27.25
N TRP A 97 -2.37 1.00 -26.48
CA TRP A 97 -2.68 -0.19 -25.70
C TRP A 97 -3.71 0.14 -24.62
N THR A 98 -4.69 -0.74 -24.44
CA THR A 98 -5.69 -0.60 -23.38
C THR A 98 -5.08 -1.00 -22.05
N GLN A 99 -5.42 -0.28 -20.98
CA GLN A 99 -4.95 -0.57 -19.62
C GLN A 99 -6.09 -1.11 -18.75
N HIS A 100 -5.79 -2.11 -17.93
CA HIS A 100 -6.69 -2.65 -16.94
C HIS A 100 -6.03 -2.68 -15.55
N LYS A 101 -6.83 -2.35 -14.54
CA LYS A 101 -6.48 -2.40 -13.13
C LYS A 101 -7.50 -3.33 -12.46
N ASP A 102 -7.01 -4.31 -11.72
CA ASP A 102 -7.83 -5.18 -10.88
C ASP A 102 -7.41 -4.98 -9.42
N GLU A 103 -8.32 -4.43 -8.62
CA GLU A 103 -8.03 -4.11 -7.21
C GLU A 103 -8.11 -5.33 -6.30
N GLY A 104 -8.96 -6.32 -6.62
CA GLY A 104 -9.08 -7.56 -5.88
C GLY A 104 -7.82 -8.42 -6.02
N LEU A 105 -7.26 -8.44 -7.22
CA LEU A 105 -6.00 -9.11 -7.53
C LEU A 105 -4.77 -8.25 -7.30
N LYS A 106 -4.92 -6.93 -7.11
CA LYS A 106 -3.81 -5.96 -6.92
C LYS A 106 -2.80 -5.97 -8.07
N ILE A 107 -3.30 -5.91 -9.31
CA ILE A 107 -2.50 -5.98 -10.53
C ILE A 107 -2.85 -4.87 -11.52
N PHE A 108 -1.88 -4.51 -12.35
CA PHE A 108 -2.04 -3.71 -13.55
C PHE A 108 -1.54 -4.49 -14.76
N VAL A 109 -2.25 -4.40 -15.87
CA VAL A 109 -1.83 -5.02 -17.14
C VAL A 109 -2.29 -4.17 -18.31
N LYS A 110 -1.47 -4.11 -19.37
CA LYS A 110 -1.84 -3.51 -20.65
C LYS A 110 -2.03 -4.59 -21.69
N TYR A 111 -2.95 -4.36 -22.62
CA TYR A 111 -3.22 -5.29 -23.70
C TYR A 111 -3.60 -4.59 -25.01
N PRO A 112 -3.42 -5.27 -26.15
CA PRO A 112 -3.77 -4.71 -27.44
C PRO A 112 -5.28 -4.48 -27.58
N PRO A 113 -5.71 -3.38 -28.21
CA PRO A 113 -7.13 -3.01 -28.33
C PRO A 113 -7.97 -4.00 -29.13
N GLU A 114 -7.37 -4.82 -30.00
CA GLU A 114 -8.04 -5.91 -30.71
C GLU A 114 -8.44 -7.09 -29.81
N SER A 115 -7.96 -7.11 -28.57
CA SER A 115 -8.20 -8.18 -27.61
C SER A 115 -9.33 -7.82 -26.65
N ARG A 116 -9.96 -8.85 -26.07
CA ARG A 116 -11.04 -8.65 -25.10
C ARG A 116 -10.66 -9.19 -23.73
N LEU A 117 -10.96 -8.40 -22.72
CA LEU A 117 -10.73 -8.74 -21.32
C LEU A 117 -12.02 -9.30 -20.70
N PHE A 118 -11.87 -10.40 -19.97
CA PHE A 118 -12.93 -11.06 -19.21
C PHE A 118 -12.51 -11.19 -17.75
N THR A 119 -13.38 -10.75 -16.84
CA THR A 119 -13.27 -10.93 -15.39
C THR A 119 -14.32 -11.93 -14.93
N TYR A 120 -13.96 -12.83 -14.02
CA TYR A 120 -14.86 -13.87 -13.52
C TYR A 120 -14.89 -13.87 -11.99
N ASP A 121 -15.99 -13.42 -11.38
CA ASP A 121 -16.11 -13.23 -9.93
C ASP A 121 -16.30 -14.52 -9.11
N THR A 122 -16.50 -15.67 -9.76
CA THR A 122 -16.62 -16.98 -9.08
C THR A 122 -16.18 -18.13 -10.00
N PRO A 123 -15.55 -19.21 -9.49
CA PRO A 123 -15.05 -19.43 -8.13
C PRO A 123 -13.58 -18.98 -7.92
N SER A 124 -12.95 -18.34 -8.89
CA SER A 124 -11.50 -18.11 -8.88
C SER A 124 -11.02 -16.71 -9.26
N ASN A 125 -11.87 -15.67 -9.26
CA ASN A 125 -11.50 -14.26 -9.54
C ASN A 125 -10.42 -14.14 -10.62
N LYS A 126 -10.61 -14.79 -11.78
CA LYS A 126 -9.59 -14.87 -12.82
C LYS A 126 -9.78 -13.75 -13.84
N VAL A 127 -8.67 -13.28 -14.40
CA VAL A 127 -8.64 -12.32 -15.51
C VAL A 127 -8.11 -13.04 -16.75
N GLU A 128 -8.81 -12.90 -17.86
CA GLU A 128 -8.39 -13.43 -19.16
C GLU A 128 -8.41 -12.34 -20.21
N ILE A 129 -7.29 -12.16 -20.93
CA ILE A 129 -7.19 -11.35 -22.13
C ILE A 129 -7.13 -12.31 -23.31
N VAL A 130 -8.11 -12.21 -24.19
CA VAL A 130 -8.36 -13.20 -25.25
C VAL A 130 -8.37 -12.53 -26.61
N TYR A 131 -7.70 -13.16 -27.56
CA TYR A 131 -7.77 -12.84 -28.98
C TYR A 131 -7.76 -14.15 -29.78
N ASP A 132 -8.68 -14.31 -30.73
CA ASP A 132 -8.66 -15.39 -31.72
C ASP A 132 -9.05 -14.82 -33.09
N SER A 133 -8.15 -14.88 -34.07
CA SER A 133 -8.39 -14.30 -35.40
C SER A 133 -9.51 -15.00 -36.18
N MET A 134 -9.99 -16.15 -35.70
CA MET A 134 -11.03 -16.97 -36.34
C MET A 134 -12.33 -17.02 -35.55
N ALA A 135 -12.45 -16.23 -34.47
CA ALA A 135 -13.65 -16.18 -33.64
C ALA A 135 -14.42 -14.88 -33.84
N ASP A 136 -15.73 -14.99 -34.07
CA ASP A 136 -16.63 -13.83 -34.13
C ASP A 136 -17.02 -13.33 -32.74
N ASP A 137 -17.00 -14.22 -31.73
CA ASP A 137 -17.26 -13.90 -30.32
C ASP A 137 -16.22 -14.52 -29.39
N PHE A 138 -15.39 -13.66 -28.80
CA PHE A 138 -14.35 -14.06 -27.85
C PHE A 138 -14.89 -14.60 -26.52
N SER A 139 -16.16 -14.38 -26.17
CA SER A 139 -16.75 -14.89 -24.91
C SER A 139 -16.84 -16.41 -24.87
N THR A 140 -16.82 -17.04 -26.05
CA THR A 140 -16.91 -18.50 -26.22
C THR A 140 -15.55 -19.17 -26.38
N VAL A 141 -14.48 -18.38 -26.48
CA VAL A 141 -13.12 -18.88 -26.68
C VAL A 141 -12.56 -19.42 -25.36
N THR A 142 -11.99 -20.60 -25.43
CA THR A 142 -11.41 -21.39 -24.34
C THR A 142 -10.08 -21.96 -24.80
N GLU A 143 -9.29 -22.49 -23.87
CA GLU A 143 -8.01 -23.14 -24.17
C GLU A 143 -8.15 -24.31 -25.17
N GLU A 144 -9.28 -25.02 -25.14
CA GLU A 144 -9.52 -26.20 -25.97
C GLU A 144 -9.93 -25.83 -27.41
N ASN A 145 -10.78 -24.80 -27.55
CA ASN A 145 -11.34 -24.38 -28.84
C ASN A 145 -10.61 -23.20 -29.48
N LEU A 146 -9.55 -22.65 -28.84
CA LEU A 146 -8.66 -21.67 -29.44
C LEU A 146 -8.15 -22.22 -30.78
N LYS A 147 -8.38 -21.48 -31.87
CA LYS A 147 -7.98 -21.89 -33.22
C LYS A 147 -6.67 -21.23 -33.61
N GLN A 148 -6.66 -19.90 -33.64
CA GLN A 148 -5.50 -19.12 -34.04
C GLN A 148 -5.48 -17.80 -33.25
N GLY A 149 -4.76 -17.79 -32.14
CA GLY A 149 -4.80 -16.66 -31.22
C GLY A 149 -4.00 -16.88 -29.96
N TYR A 150 -4.36 -16.12 -28.93
CA TYR A 150 -3.79 -16.25 -27.60
C TYR A 150 -4.81 -15.99 -26.48
N ILE A 151 -4.48 -16.54 -25.31
CA ILE A 151 -5.13 -16.28 -24.04
C ILE A 151 -4.00 -15.94 -23.05
N PHE A 152 -4.06 -14.74 -22.48
CA PHE A 152 -3.25 -14.37 -21.33
C PHE A 152 -4.14 -14.47 -20.09
N ARG A 153 -3.84 -15.41 -19.20
CA ARG A 153 -4.68 -15.74 -18.04
C ARG A 153 -3.93 -15.44 -16.74
N ILE A 154 -4.60 -14.77 -15.82
CA ILE A 154 -4.13 -14.53 -14.46
C ILE A 154 -5.14 -15.17 -13.51
N THR A 155 -4.68 -16.15 -12.73
CA THR A 155 -5.53 -16.90 -11.79
C THR A 155 -4.96 -16.81 -10.38
N PRO A 156 -5.68 -16.23 -9.41
CA PRO A 156 -5.32 -16.34 -8.00
C PRO A 156 -5.55 -17.78 -7.52
N LEU A 157 -4.61 -18.29 -6.74
CA LEU A 157 -4.66 -19.62 -6.17
C LEU A 157 -4.70 -19.52 -4.65
N ASN A 158 -5.74 -20.11 -4.06
CA ASN A 158 -5.82 -20.32 -2.62
C ASN A 158 -5.19 -21.68 -2.28
N ILE A 159 -3.89 -21.68 -2.04
CA ILE A 159 -3.09 -22.91 -1.92
C ILE A 159 -2.48 -23.12 -0.54
N GLY A 160 -3.17 -22.73 0.55
CA GLY A 160 -2.73 -23.06 1.91
C GLY A 160 -1.21 -22.89 2.16
N ILE A 161 -0.55 -23.91 2.74
CA ILE A 161 0.87 -23.91 3.16
C ILE A 161 1.82 -24.49 2.08
N ARG A 162 1.47 -24.49 0.79
CA ARG A 162 2.35 -25.06 -0.26
C ARG A 162 3.36 -24.03 -0.77
N THR A 163 4.60 -24.46 -1.03
CA THR A 163 5.65 -23.60 -1.62
C THR A 163 5.44 -23.41 -3.12
N ILE A 164 5.96 -22.29 -3.67
CA ILE A 164 5.92 -22.00 -5.11
C ILE A 164 6.61 -23.08 -5.95
N ASP A 165 7.65 -23.72 -5.43
CA ASP A 165 8.33 -24.81 -6.14
C ASP A 165 7.38 -26.00 -6.31
N ARG A 166 6.68 -26.37 -5.23
CA ARG A 166 5.82 -27.56 -5.22
C ARG A 166 4.61 -27.40 -6.12
N ILE A 167 3.98 -26.23 -6.16
CA ILE A 167 2.84 -25.99 -7.07
C ILE A 167 3.28 -26.00 -8.53
N THR A 168 4.46 -25.46 -8.83
CA THR A 168 5.00 -25.42 -10.19
C THR A 168 5.26 -26.83 -10.70
N GLU A 169 5.85 -27.70 -9.87
CA GLU A 169 6.04 -29.11 -10.17
C GLU A 169 4.72 -29.83 -10.47
N ILE A 170 3.73 -29.69 -9.57
CA ILE A 170 2.42 -30.34 -9.72
C ILE A 170 1.74 -29.91 -11.01
N LYS A 171 1.77 -28.61 -11.35
CA LYS A 171 1.18 -28.11 -12.59
C LYS A 171 1.90 -28.70 -13.79
N ARG A 172 3.23 -28.65 -13.84
CA ARG A 172 4.01 -29.20 -14.95
C ARG A 172 3.73 -30.69 -15.14
N ASP A 173 3.64 -31.45 -14.06
CA ASP A 173 3.33 -32.89 -14.12
C ASP A 173 1.89 -33.15 -14.59
N SER A 174 0.92 -32.28 -14.24
CA SER A 174 -0.45 -32.35 -14.77
C SER A 174 -0.54 -32.16 -16.29
N PHE A 175 0.42 -31.44 -16.89
CA PHE A 175 0.51 -31.31 -18.34
C PHE A 175 1.12 -32.56 -18.96
N LYS A 176 2.13 -33.18 -18.34
CA LYS A 176 2.71 -34.44 -18.84
C LYS A 176 1.66 -35.56 -18.98
N SER A 177 0.63 -35.57 -18.12
CA SER A 177 -0.46 -36.55 -18.21
C SER A 177 -1.51 -36.25 -19.29
N ARG A 178 -1.58 -35.02 -19.81
CA ARG A 178 -2.63 -34.56 -20.74
C ARG A 178 -2.10 -34.23 -22.14
N CYS A 179 -0.84 -33.82 -22.25
CA CYS A 179 -0.20 -33.50 -23.52
C CYS A 179 0.18 -34.76 -24.32
N PRO A 180 0.24 -34.69 -25.66
CA PRO A 180 0.77 -35.78 -26.47
C PRO A 180 2.25 -36.05 -26.18
N THR A 181 2.74 -37.23 -26.51
CA THR A 181 4.15 -37.63 -26.31
C THR A 181 5.15 -36.80 -27.12
N THR A 182 4.69 -36.06 -28.12
CA THR A 182 5.47 -35.12 -28.92
C THR A 182 5.64 -33.75 -28.25
N ALA A 183 4.97 -33.52 -27.11
CA ALA A 183 5.10 -32.29 -26.36
C ALA A 183 6.48 -32.18 -25.70
N VAL A 184 7.04 -30.96 -25.72
CA VAL A 184 8.35 -30.66 -25.15
C VAL A 184 8.16 -29.80 -23.92
N PHE A 185 8.78 -30.20 -22.82
CA PHE A 185 8.70 -29.53 -21.51
C PHE A 185 10.05 -28.93 -21.17
N SER A 186 10.08 -27.66 -20.76
CA SER A 186 11.30 -27.09 -20.19
C SER A 186 11.52 -27.55 -18.75
N GLU A 187 12.72 -27.33 -18.25
CA GLU A 187 12.99 -27.35 -16.82
C GLU A 187 12.23 -26.20 -16.12
N ILE A 188 12.02 -26.36 -14.81
CA ILE A 188 11.48 -25.27 -13.98
C ILE A 188 12.65 -24.36 -13.64
N THR A 189 12.53 -23.08 -13.94
CA THR A 189 13.57 -22.09 -13.67
C THR A 189 13.04 -20.98 -12.75
N SER A 190 13.95 -20.37 -12.01
CA SER A 190 13.68 -19.16 -11.25
C SER A 190 13.68 -17.95 -12.18
N THR A 191 12.70 -17.07 -12.01
CA THR A 191 12.58 -15.81 -12.74
C THR A 191 11.97 -14.75 -11.83
N LEU A 192 11.83 -13.52 -12.33
CA LEU A 192 11.03 -12.49 -11.70
C LEU A 192 9.72 -12.31 -12.49
N VAL A 193 8.63 -12.09 -11.76
CA VAL A 193 7.40 -11.50 -12.28
C VAL A 193 7.33 -10.10 -11.68
N ASP A 194 7.44 -9.08 -12.52
CA ASP A 194 7.73 -7.70 -12.09
C ASP A 194 9.02 -7.62 -11.25
N THR A 195 8.90 -7.59 -9.91
CA THR A 195 10.01 -7.55 -8.95
C THR A 195 10.01 -8.74 -7.97
N VAL A 196 9.05 -9.67 -8.14
CA VAL A 196 8.79 -10.75 -7.20
C VAL A 196 9.36 -12.06 -7.72
N ASP A 197 10.05 -12.80 -6.84
CA ASP A 197 10.57 -14.13 -7.13
C ASP A 197 9.46 -15.08 -7.59
N ALA A 198 9.71 -15.72 -8.74
CA ALA A 198 8.77 -16.59 -9.39
C ALA A 198 9.43 -17.87 -9.91
N ARG A 199 8.59 -18.84 -10.28
CA ARG A 199 8.98 -20.06 -10.99
C ARG A 199 8.25 -20.15 -12.31
N THR A 200 8.95 -20.59 -13.34
CA THR A 200 8.38 -20.68 -14.69
C THR A 200 8.78 -21.96 -15.41
N PHE A 201 7.94 -22.38 -16.35
CA PHE A 201 8.23 -23.43 -17.32
C PHE A 201 7.45 -23.17 -18.62
N ASP A 202 7.99 -23.73 -19.71
CA ASP A 202 7.41 -23.68 -21.04
C ASP A 202 6.97 -25.09 -21.48
N ILE A 203 5.89 -25.14 -22.25
CA ILE A 203 5.42 -26.36 -22.92
C ILE A 203 5.18 -26.03 -24.38
N ARG A 204 5.72 -26.86 -25.27
CA ARG A 204 5.49 -26.75 -26.71
C ARG A 204 4.76 -27.99 -27.23
N ASN A 205 3.95 -27.80 -28.27
CA ASN A 205 3.21 -28.85 -28.96
C ASN A 205 2.19 -29.59 -28.07
N CYS A 206 1.54 -28.90 -27.13
CA CYS A 206 0.48 -29.46 -26.28
C CYS A 206 -0.91 -28.93 -26.68
N ASN A 207 -1.28 -29.12 -27.95
CA ASN A 207 -2.42 -28.45 -28.63
C ASN A 207 -2.24 -26.92 -28.80
N SER A 208 -1.78 -26.25 -27.75
CA SER A 208 -1.24 -24.89 -27.74
C SER A 208 0.19 -24.92 -27.20
N ASP A 209 0.91 -23.82 -27.37
CA ASP A 209 2.16 -23.58 -26.65
C ASP A 209 1.85 -22.76 -25.40
N TYR A 210 2.53 -23.10 -24.30
CA TYR A 210 2.30 -22.51 -22.98
C TYR A 210 3.59 -21.96 -22.41
N LYS A 211 3.46 -20.85 -21.70
CA LYS A 211 4.45 -20.38 -20.75
C LYS A 211 3.76 -19.97 -19.47
N VAL A 212 4.13 -20.61 -18.37
CA VAL A 212 3.42 -20.49 -17.09
C VAL A 212 4.36 -19.93 -16.04
N TYR A 213 3.88 -19.00 -15.23
CA TYR A 213 4.59 -18.40 -14.11
C TYR A 213 3.79 -18.58 -12.83
N TYR A 214 4.50 -18.86 -11.74
CA TYR A 214 3.98 -18.84 -10.37
C TYR A 214 4.73 -17.82 -9.55
N SER A 215 4.01 -16.82 -9.03
CA SER A 215 4.58 -15.74 -8.21
C SER A 215 3.74 -15.52 -6.95
N PRO A 216 4.34 -15.47 -5.75
CA PRO A 216 3.64 -15.19 -4.50
C PRO A 216 3.69 -13.70 -4.16
N ARG A 217 2.54 -13.04 -4.02
CA ARG A 217 2.48 -11.63 -3.61
C ARG A 217 1.19 -11.33 -2.85
N PHE A 218 1.20 -10.40 -1.89
CA PHE A 218 0.01 -10.04 -1.10
C PHE A 218 -0.74 -11.22 -0.44
N ASN A 219 -0.01 -12.26 -0.03
CA ASN A 219 -0.58 -13.51 0.48
C ASN A 219 -1.48 -14.26 -0.54
N ILE A 220 -1.32 -13.98 -1.82
CA ILE A 220 -1.97 -14.64 -2.96
C ILE A 220 -0.88 -15.29 -3.81
N TYR A 221 -1.14 -16.49 -4.31
CA TYR A 221 -0.28 -17.14 -5.30
C TYR A 221 -0.90 -16.95 -6.69
N TYR A 222 -0.17 -16.29 -7.58
CA TYR A 222 -0.66 -16.00 -8.92
C TYR A 222 -0.14 -17.04 -9.90
N GLU A 223 -1.05 -17.69 -10.63
CA GLU A 223 -0.74 -18.40 -11.88
C GLU A 223 -0.94 -17.43 -13.05
N ILE A 224 0.14 -17.13 -13.76
CA ILE A 224 0.10 -16.33 -14.99
C ILE A 224 0.42 -17.27 -16.15
N ALA A 225 -0.51 -17.47 -17.06
CA ALA A 225 -0.35 -18.36 -18.20
C ALA A 225 -0.47 -17.59 -19.52
N GLN A 226 0.58 -17.64 -20.32
CA GLN A 226 0.57 -17.26 -21.73
C GLN A 226 0.25 -18.51 -22.53
N ILE A 227 -0.89 -18.52 -23.22
CA ILE A 227 -1.37 -19.63 -24.04
C ILE A 227 -1.49 -19.10 -25.46
N TYR A 228 -0.81 -19.70 -26.42
CA TYR A 228 -0.88 -19.22 -27.81
C TYR A 228 -0.84 -20.36 -28.81
N LYS A 229 -1.57 -20.19 -29.91
CA LYS A 229 -1.78 -21.23 -30.92
C LYS A 229 -1.82 -20.65 -32.32
N GLY A 230 -1.21 -21.37 -33.26
CA GLY A 230 -1.17 -21.02 -34.68
C GLY A 230 -0.01 -21.70 -35.39
N ASP A 231 0.06 -21.50 -36.70
CA ASP A 231 1.21 -21.92 -37.52
C ASP A 231 2.48 -21.16 -37.12
N PHE A 232 3.65 -21.69 -37.48
CA PHE A 232 4.94 -21.24 -36.95
C PHE A 232 5.11 -19.71 -36.95
N GLY A 233 4.85 -19.03 -38.08
CA GLY A 233 4.98 -17.57 -38.17
C GLY A 233 3.97 -16.80 -37.33
N VAL A 234 2.70 -17.21 -37.37
CA VAL A 234 1.61 -16.57 -36.62
C VAL A 234 1.75 -16.78 -35.12
N ARG A 235 2.20 -17.97 -34.71
CA ARG A 235 2.44 -18.32 -33.30
C ARG A 235 3.54 -17.48 -32.68
N GLN A 236 4.61 -17.16 -33.42
CA GLN A 236 5.67 -16.27 -32.94
C GLN A 236 5.14 -14.85 -32.70
N LYS A 237 4.24 -14.37 -33.58
CA LYS A 237 3.55 -13.08 -33.38
C LYS A 237 2.76 -13.10 -32.07
N PHE A 238 1.90 -14.10 -31.86
CA PHE A 238 1.11 -14.20 -30.63
C PHE A 238 1.97 -14.37 -29.37
N LYS A 239 3.06 -15.15 -29.46
CA LYS A 239 4.03 -15.22 -28.38
C LYS A 239 4.58 -13.84 -28.05
N SER A 240 5.05 -13.09 -29.04
CA SER A 240 5.55 -11.72 -28.86
C SER A 240 4.51 -10.81 -28.21
N THR A 241 3.27 -10.85 -28.69
CA THR A 241 2.16 -10.08 -28.12
C THR A 241 1.92 -10.46 -26.65
N THR A 242 1.89 -11.75 -26.32
CA THR A 242 1.73 -12.17 -24.92
C THR A 242 2.94 -11.83 -24.05
N ASP A 243 4.14 -11.76 -24.62
CA ASP A 243 5.35 -11.31 -23.91
C ASP A 243 5.28 -9.81 -23.60
N GLU A 244 4.75 -9.01 -24.52
CA GLU A 244 4.51 -7.57 -24.30
C GLU A 244 3.42 -7.32 -23.24
N ILE A 245 2.32 -8.09 -23.26
CA ILE A 245 1.31 -8.10 -22.19
C ILE A 245 1.98 -8.45 -20.85
N PHE A 246 2.81 -9.49 -20.82
CA PHE A 246 3.55 -9.91 -19.62
C PHE A 246 4.53 -8.83 -19.11
N ILE A 247 5.26 -8.15 -19.99
CA ILE A 247 6.19 -7.08 -19.61
C ILE A 247 5.43 -5.89 -19.00
N SER A 248 4.22 -5.63 -19.49
CA SER A 248 3.34 -4.59 -18.94
C SER A 248 2.70 -4.95 -17.60
N PHE A 249 2.70 -6.25 -17.25
CA PHE A 249 2.14 -6.72 -16.00
C PHE A 249 2.94 -6.17 -14.81
N LYS A 250 2.23 -5.56 -13.87
CA LYS A 250 2.78 -5.03 -12.62
C LYS A 250 1.90 -5.43 -11.45
N PHE A 251 2.53 -5.85 -10.35
CA PHE A 251 1.83 -5.83 -9.07
C PHE A 251 1.65 -4.39 -8.63
N PHE A 252 0.68 -4.14 -7.74
CA PHE A 252 0.67 -2.88 -7.01
C PHE A 252 2.01 -2.74 -6.25
N PRO A 253 2.60 -1.56 -6.16
CA PRO A 253 3.83 -1.37 -5.40
C PRO A 253 3.61 -1.66 -3.90
N GLU A 254 4.64 -2.21 -3.24
CA GLU A 254 4.59 -2.50 -1.80
C GLU A 254 4.50 -1.19 -1.03
N GLY A 255 3.42 -1.01 -0.28
CA GLY A 255 3.25 0.19 0.56
C GLY A 255 2.68 1.42 -0.16
N GLU A 256 2.27 1.35 -1.43
CA GLU A 256 1.27 2.30 -1.92
C GLU A 256 -0.10 1.83 -1.43
N THR A 257 -0.57 2.48 -0.38
CA THR A 257 -2.01 2.66 -0.22
C THR A 257 -2.51 3.31 -1.50
N LEU A 258 -3.69 2.89 -1.97
CA LEU A 258 -4.47 3.65 -2.95
C LEU A 258 -4.36 5.14 -2.62
N PRO A 259 -4.45 6.09 -3.59
CA PRO A 259 -4.84 7.44 -3.20
C PRO A 259 -6.07 7.25 -2.33
N GLU A 260 -5.93 7.54 -1.03
CA GLU A 260 -6.98 7.18 -0.09
C GLU A 260 -8.23 7.84 -0.64
N GLU A 261 -9.27 7.03 -0.90
CA GLU A 261 -10.54 7.59 -1.32
C GLU A 261 -10.83 8.72 -0.33
N PRO A 262 -11.25 9.91 -0.81
CA PRO A 262 -11.37 11.07 0.07
C PRO A 262 -12.26 10.76 1.27
N PHE A 263 -13.08 9.72 1.17
CA PHE A 263 -13.82 9.14 2.27
C PHE A 263 -13.63 7.63 2.41
N LYS A 264 -13.71 7.14 3.65
CA LYS A 264 -13.79 5.72 4.03
C LYS A 264 -15.13 5.45 4.70
N THR A 265 -15.64 4.22 4.58
CA THR A 265 -16.87 3.80 5.28
C THR A 265 -16.50 3.12 6.59
N TYR A 266 -17.00 3.64 7.70
CA TYR A 266 -17.00 2.95 8.99
C TYR A 266 -18.27 2.09 9.09
N ILE A 267 -18.13 0.82 9.43
CA ILE A 267 -19.25 -0.12 9.58
C ILE A 267 -19.15 -0.80 10.95
N ASN A 268 -20.22 -0.72 11.73
CA ASN A 268 -20.39 -1.48 12.96
C ASN A 268 -21.43 -2.57 12.77
N GLU A 269 -21.00 -3.81 12.53
CA GLU A 269 -21.91 -4.93 12.31
C GLU A 269 -22.68 -5.36 13.55
N GLN A 270 -22.15 -5.13 14.76
CA GLN A 270 -22.79 -5.52 16.01
C GLN A 270 -23.98 -4.61 16.32
N LEU A 271 -23.79 -3.30 16.13
CA LEU A 271 -24.78 -2.27 16.39
C LEU A 271 -25.50 -1.84 15.12
N LYS A 272 -25.22 -2.51 13.99
CA LYS A 272 -25.83 -2.35 12.67
C LYS A 272 -26.02 -0.88 12.27
N PHE A 273 -24.90 -0.15 12.20
CA PHE A 273 -24.87 1.18 11.63
C PHE A 273 -23.59 1.40 10.84
N LEU A 274 -23.62 2.36 9.93
CA LEU A 274 -22.48 2.79 9.13
C LEU A 274 -22.50 4.30 8.91
N PHE A 275 -21.36 4.86 8.55
CA PHE A 275 -21.23 6.24 8.06
C PHE A 275 -19.95 6.38 7.24
N ILE A 276 -19.90 7.41 6.38
CA ILE A 276 -18.75 7.74 5.53
C ILE A 276 -17.96 8.88 6.18
N HIS A 277 -16.65 8.80 6.31
CA HIS A 277 -15.81 9.84 6.96
C HIS A 277 -14.60 10.20 6.08
N PRO A 278 -13.99 11.40 6.19
CA PRO A 278 -12.96 11.89 5.27
C PRO A 278 -11.59 11.26 5.53
N ASN A 279 -11.53 9.93 5.41
CA ASN A 279 -10.33 9.13 5.50
C ASN A 279 -9.49 9.42 6.75
N LEU A 280 -10.20 9.43 7.87
CA LEU A 280 -9.63 9.62 9.20
C LEU A 280 -9.01 8.32 9.72
N ASP A 281 -7.95 8.46 10.50
CA ASP A 281 -7.15 7.38 11.06
C ASP A 281 -7.68 6.94 12.44
N ASP A 282 -7.79 5.64 12.67
CA ASP A 282 -8.30 5.03 13.92
C ASP A 282 -7.19 4.53 14.88
N THR A 283 -5.93 4.61 14.46
CA THR A 283 -4.77 4.06 15.16
C THR A 283 -4.21 5.00 16.21
N CYS A 284 -4.59 6.28 16.18
CA CYS A 284 -4.09 7.27 17.12
C CYS A 284 -5.17 7.83 18.04
N CYS A 285 -4.67 8.24 19.21
CA CYS A 285 -5.16 9.37 19.97
C CYS A 285 -6.48 9.11 20.73
N THR A 286 -6.85 10.08 21.55
CA THR A 286 -8.09 10.04 22.33
C THR A 286 -8.76 11.40 22.23
N ILE A 287 -9.97 11.46 21.70
CA ILE A 287 -10.83 12.64 21.77
C ILE A 287 -11.59 12.60 23.10
N GLN A 288 -11.81 13.76 23.70
CA GLN A 288 -12.66 13.85 24.89
C GLN A 288 -14.05 13.27 24.57
N GLY A 289 -14.40 12.18 25.27
CA GLY A 289 -15.73 11.61 25.21
C GLY A 289 -16.77 12.45 25.97
N PRO A 290 -18.04 12.05 25.93
CA PRO A 290 -19.07 12.69 26.73
C PRO A 290 -18.75 12.57 28.23
N PRO A 291 -19.26 13.48 29.08
CA PRO A 291 -18.96 13.48 30.52
C PRO A 291 -19.58 12.28 31.26
N ILE A 292 -20.48 11.54 30.61
CA ILE A 292 -21.11 10.36 31.19
C ILE A 292 -20.17 9.14 31.19
N GLN A 293 -19.91 8.59 32.37
CA GLN A 293 -18.97 7.48 32.58
C GLN A 293 -19.42 6.15 31.94
N GLU A 294 -20.73 5.96 31.80
CA GLU A 294 -21.32 4.73 31.25
C GLU A 294 -21.35 4.71 29.70
N ALA A 295 -20.90 5.78 29.03
CA ALA A 295 -20.79 5.77 27.58
C ALA A 295 -19.62 4.88 27.13
N ARG A 296 -19.93 3.87 26.30
CA ARG A 296 -18.93 3.02 25.68
C ARG A 296 -18.32 3.74 24.48
N LYS A 297 -16.99 3.87 24.46
CA LYS A 297 -16.25 4.30 23.26
C LYS A 297 -16.38 3.23 22.18
N GLU A 298 -16.79 3.64 20.99
CA GLU A 298 -16.90 2.74 19.85
C GLU A 298 -15.73 2.92 18.88
N VAL A 299 -15.52 4.13 18.37
CA VAL A 299 -14.37 4.45 17.52
C VAL A 299 -13.90 5.88 17.76
N VAL A 300 -12.62 6.15 17.57
CA VAL A 300 -12.05 7.51 17.51
C VAL A 300 -11.28 7.59 16.22
N LEU A 301 -11.60 8.60 15.41
CA LEU A 301 -11.11 8.82 14.07
C LEU A 301 -10.46 10.21 14.01
N VAL A 302 -9.18 10.32 13.66
CA VAL A 302 -8.42 11.56 13.71
C VAL A 302 -7.77 11.84 12.37
N LYS A 303 -7.64 13.12 11.99
CA LYS A 303 -6.85 13.54 10.84
C LYS A 303 -5.37 13.65 11.26
N PRO A 304 -4.47 12.78 10.78
CA PRO A 304 -3.09 12.75 11.27
C PRO A 304 -2.36 14.08 11.11
N ASP A 305 -2.58 14.76 9.98
CA ASP A 305 -1.87 15.99 9.61
C ASP A 305 -2.17 17.18 10.53
N THR A 306 -3.26 17.15 11.30
CA THR A 306 -3.64 18.24 12.20
C THR A 306 -3.33 17.93 13.66
N TYR A 307 -2.81 16.73 13.93
CA TYR A 307 -2.48 16.31 15.28
C TYR A 307 -1.19 16.99 15.77
N VAL A 308 -1.33 17.89 16.74
CA VAL A 308 -0.21 18.46 17.50
C VAL A 308 -0.15 17.85 18.90
N ASP A 309 -1.31 17.80 19.57
CA ASP A 309 -1.50 17.20 20.88
C ASP A 309 -2.98 16.82 21.10
N GLN A 310 -3.31 16.28 22.28
CA GLN A 310 -4.68 15.86 22.61
C GLN A 310 -5.72 16.99 22.65
N ASN A 311 -5.31 18.26 22.67
CA ASN A 311 -6.19 19.42 22.66
C ASN A 311 -6.26 20.11 21.29
N THR A 312 -5.31 19.80 20.40
CA THR A 312 -5.12 20.44 19.10
C THR A 312 -5.04 19.37 18.02
N MET A 313 -6.20 19.00 17.51
CA MET A 313 -6.38 18.02 16.44
C MET A 313 -7.78 18.14 15.82
N ASP A 314 -7.90 17.70 14.58
CA ASP A 314 -9.19 17.46 13.93
C ASP A 314 -9.57 15.99 14.05
N GLY A 315 -10.73 15.69 14.61
CA GLY A 315 -11.18 14.32 14.74
C GLY A 315 -12.63 14.15 15.20
N LEU A 316 -13.10 12.92 15.07
CA LEU A 316 -14.43 12.45 15.38
C LEU A 316 -14.36 11.24 16.32
N GLY A 317 -14.94 11.34 17.51
CA GLY A 317 -15.17 10.21 18.39
C GLY A 317 -16.62 9.76 18.34
N VAL A 318 -16.88 8.46 18.34
CA VAL A 318 -18.22 7.88 18.41
C VAL A 318 -18.35 7.10 19.70
N TYR A 319 -19.36 7.44 20.49
CA TYR A 319 -19.66 6.83 21.77
C TYR A 319 -21.12 6.40 21.81
N ILE A 320 -21.41 5.38 22.62
CA ILE A 320 -22.72 4.75 22.65
C ILE A 320 -23.15 4.62 24.11
N TYR A 321 -24.37 5.06 24.38
CA TYR A 321 -24.97 5.00 25.70
C TYR A 321 -26.36 4.35 25.62
N ASN A 322 -26.62 3.39 26.50
CA ASN A 322 -27.93 2.76 26.59
C ASN A 322 -28.83 3.60 27.49
N LEU A 323 -29.93 4.12 26.96
CA LEU A 323 -30.87 4.88 27.78
C LEU A 323 -31.58 3.96 28.76
N ARG A 324 -31.66 4.40 30.02
CA ARG A 324 -32.45 3.70 31.04
C ARG A 324 -33.94 3.83 30.70
N ALA A 325 -34.73 2.79 30.94
CA ALA A 325 -36.13 2.72 30.51
C ALA A 325 -37.02 3.90 30.99
N ALA A 326 -36.66 4.55 32.11
CA ALA A 326 -37.39 5.70 32.66
C ALA A 326 -36.83 7.07 32.23
N GLN A 327 -35.74 7.11 31.46
CA GLN A 327 -35.05 8.34 31.06
C GLN A 327 -35.44 8.76 29.65
N THR A 328 -35.99 9.96 29.48
CA THR A 328 -36.26 10.52 28.16
C THR A 328 -34.98 11.07 27.53
N PHE A 329 -34.94 11.15 26.20
CA PHE A 329 -33.81 11.72 25.47
C PHE A 329 -33.55 13.18 25.88
N GLU A 330 -34.59 14.00 26.00
CA GLU A 330 -34.47 15.39 26.45
C GLU A 330 -33.89 15.51 27.88
N ALA A 331 -34.36 14.67 28.81
CA ALA A 331 -33.83 14.65 30.17
C ALA A 331 -32.37 14.20 30.20
N PHE A 332 -32.00 13.24 29.34
CA PHE A 332 -30.61 12.84 29.16
C PHE A 332 -29.73 13.98 28.66
N ILE A 333 -30.15 14.71 27.61
CA ILE A 333 -29.41 15.85 27.07
C ILE A 333 -29.27 16.97 28.11
N SER A 334 -30.34 17.28 28.84
CA SER A 334 -30.30 18.30 29.90
C SER A 334 -29.27 17.96 30.97
N ALA A 335 -29.20 16.69 31.38
CA ALA A 335 -28.17 16.22 32.32
C ALA A 335 -26.75 16.34 31.75
N GLN A 336 -26.55 16.01 30.47
CA GLN A 336 -25.23 16.16 29.82
C GLN A 336 -24.79 17.64 29.75
N LYS A 337 -25.70 18.56 29.42
CA LYS A 337 -25.43 20.00 29.39
C LYS A 337 -24.93 20.49 30.76
N GLN A 338 -25.63 20.11 31.82
CA GLN A 338 -25.29 20.52 33.18
C GLN A 338 -23.89 20.04 33.58
N LEU A 339 -23.57 18.77 33.33
CA LEU A 339 -22.24 18.21 33.61
C LEU A 339 -21.13 18.95 32.85
N LEU A 340 -21.34 19.26 31.56
CA LEU A 340 -20.35 20.00 30.76
C LEU A 340 -20.16 21.44 31.26
N ILE A 341 -21.23 22.12 31.65
CA ILE A 341 -21.16 23.49 32.20
C ILE A 341 -20.40 23.49 33.53
N GLU A 342 -20.66 22.51 34.40
CA GLU A 342 -19.97 22.34 35.67
C GLU A 342 -18.48 22.09 35.46
N GLU A 343 -18.11 21.12 34.61
CA GLU A 343 -16.71 20.86 34.25
C GLU A 343 -16.02 22.09 33.68
N TYR A 344 -16.67 22.80 32.75
CA TYR A 344 -16.12 24.02 32.16
C TYR A 344 -15.87 25.08 33.23
N THR A 345 -16.84 25.31 34.11
CA THR A 345 -16.76 26.32 35.18
C THR A 345 -15.68 25.97 36.19
N VAL A 346 -15.53 24.70 36.55
CA VAL A 346 -14.46 24.22 37.45
C VAL A 346 -13.08 24.50 36.84
N VAL A 347 -12.90 24.28 35.53
CA VAL A 347 -11.60 24.43 34.86
C VAL A 347 -11.28 25.88 34.51
N ARG A 348 -12.27 26.67 34.06
CA ARG A 348 -12.07 28.03 33.53
C ARG A 348 -12.48 29.14 34.50
N GLY A 349 -13.17 28.82 35.59
CA GLY A 349 -13.68 29.78 36.58
C GLY A 349 -14.84 30.66 36.10
N VAL A 350 -15.33 30.43 34.88
CA VAL A 350 -16.41 31.20 34.23
C VAL A 350 -17.35 30.25 33.49
N ALA A 351 -18.61 30.68 33.31
CA ALA A 351 -19.57 29.93 32.52
C ALA A 351 -19.20 29.93 31.03
N PRO A 352 -19.42 28.82 30.30
CA PRO A 352 -19.18 28.73 28.86
C PRO A 352 -20.14 29.61 28.06
N LYS A 353 -19.71 30.00 26.86
CA LYS A 353 -20.60 30.53 25.82
C LYS A 353 -21.09 29.35 24.99
N THR A 354 -22.36 29.00 25.15
CA THR A 354 -22.95 27.78 24.59
C THR A 354 -23.90 28.07 23.44
N GLU A 355 -23.98 27.15 22.49
CA GLU A 355 -24.92 27.16 21.38
C GLU A 355 -25.53 25.77 21.20
N ASP A 356 -26.86 25.74 21.10
CA ASP A 356 -27.66 24.54 20.89
C ASP A 356 -28.27 24.61 19.49
N SER A 357 -28.09 23.58 18.69
CA SER A 357 -28.72 23.50 17.36
C SER A 357 -29.27 22.09 17.09
N ALA A 358 -30.45 22.05 16.47
CA ALA A 358 -31.01 20.82 15.93
C ALA A 358 -30.34 20.54 14.58
N ILE A 359 -29.84 19.32 14.40
CA ILE A 359 -29.19 18.88 13.17
C ILE A 359 -29.67 17.48 12.80
N MET A 360 -29.48 17.09 11.54
CA MET A 360 -29.80 15.74 11.06
C MET A 360 -28.55 14.87 11.06
N VAL A 361 -28.66 13.67 11.62
CA VAL A 361 -27.67 12.60 11.50
C VAL A 361 -28.34 11.45 10.75
N GLY A 362 -28.05 11.33 9.47
CA GLY A 362 -28.84 10.53 8.55
C GLY A 362 -30.31 10.96 8.55
N GLN A 363 -31.19 10.02 8.89
CA GLN A 363 -32.62 10.25 9.06
C GLN A 363 -33.04 10.70 10.47
N TYR A 364 -32.12 10.78 11.42
CA TYR A 364 -32.44 11.04 12.83
C TYR A 364 -32.21 12.50 13.21
N GLU A 365 -33.25 13.13 13.76
CA GLU A 365 -33.12 14.44 14.41
C GLU A 365 -32.22 14.31 15.64
N SER A 366 -31.25 15.21 15.74
CA SER A 366 -30.16 15.14 16.71
C SER A 366 -29.89 16.51 17.31
N GLN A 367 -29.37 16.54 18.53
CA GLN A 367 -29.02 17.77 19.22
C GLN A 367 -27.50 17.98 19.21
N MET A 368 -27.04 19.05 18.57
CA MET A 368 -25.66 19.51 18.65
C MET A 368 -25.48 20.53 19.78
N LEU A 369 -24.43 20.32 20.57
CA LEU A 369 -24.00 21.16 21.69
C LEU A 369 -22.60 21.72 21.37
N LYS A 370 -22.53 23.02 21.11
CA LYS A 370 -21.29 23.75 20.79
C LYS A 370 -20.90 24.69 21.93
N GLY A 371 -19.60 24.80 22.19
CA GLY A 371 -19.06 25.69 23.24
C GLY A 371 -19.18 25.17 24.68
N TYR A 372 -19.75 23.98 24.89
CA TYR A 372 -19.90 23.37 26.21
C TYR A 372 -18.60 22.77 26.79
N SER A 373 -17.71 22.23 25.94
CA SER A 373 -16.43 21.67 26.41
C SER A 373 -15.35 22.74 26.54
N TRP A 374 -14.63 22.75 27.66
CA TRP A 374 -13.48 23.64 27.87
C TRP A 374 -12.26 23.29 27.01
N ARG A 375 -12.26 22.08 26.44
CA ARG A 375 -11.28 21.61 25.44
C ARG A 375 -11.72 21.95 24.01
N GLY A 376 -12.88 22.56 23.81
CA GLY A 376 -13.36 22.93 22.47
C GLY A 376 -13.83 21.74 21.64
N THR A 377 -14.36 20.69 22.28
CA THR A 377 -15.06 19.58 21.62
C THR A 377 -16.55 19.91 21.51
N TYR A 378 -17.15 19.59 20.38
CA TYR A 378 -18.60 19.67 20.18
C TYR A 378 -19.20 18.27 20.35
N PHE A 379 -20.43 18.21 20.84
CA PHE A 379 -21.12 16.94 21.02
C PHE A 379 -22.43 16.94 20.22
N VAL A 380 -22.62 15.92 19.39
CA VAL A 380 -23.89 15.66 18.72
C VAL A 380 -24.48 14.39 19.32
N TYR A 381 -25.71 14.50 19.79
CA TYR A 381 -26.43 13.38 20.38
C TYR A 381 -27.57 12.96 19.48
N THR A 382 -27.61 11.67 19.16
CA THR A 382 -28.59 11.06 18.25
C THR A 382 -29.26 9.89 18.95
N PHE A 383 -30.58 9.95 19.12
CA PHE A 383 -31.34 8.84 19.69
C PHE A 383 -31.78 7.86 18.60
N ILE A 384 -31.56 6.56 18.84
CA ILE A 384 -32.00 5.47 17.96
C ILE A 384 -33.14 4.71 18.66
N PRO A 385 -34.41 5.03 18.37
CA PRO A 385 -35.56 4.51 19.13
C PRO A 385 -35.65 2.98 19.11
N GLN A 386 -35.33 2.34 17.98
CA GLN A 386 -35.47 0.90 17.81
C GLN A 386 -34.56 0.09 18.74
N LYS A 387 -33.44 0.69 19.17
CA LYS A 387 -32.43 0.04 20.03
C LYS A 387 -32.39 0.65 21.44
N ASN A 388 -33.13 1.73 21.68
CA ASN A 388 -33.10 2.53 22.90
C ASN A 388 -31.66 2.95 23.30
N ILE A 389 -30.88 3.36 22.31
CA ILE A 389 -29.49 3.83 22.49
C ILE A 389 -29.36 5.28 22.03
N VAL A 390 -28.40 5.99 22.62
CA VAL A 390 -27.92 7.29 22.16
C VAL A 390 -26.54 7.10 21.58
N ILE A 391 -26.37 7.48 20.32
CA ILE A 391 -25.08 7.60 19.66
C ILE A 391 -24.62 9.04 19.85
N ILE A 392 -23.37 9.20 20.28
CA ILE A 392 -22.79 10.47 20.67
C ILE A 392 -21.54 10.69 19.80
N PHE A 393 -21.61 11.67 18.92
CA PHE A 393 -20.46 12.11 18.12
C PHE A 393 -19.75 13.24 18.84
N SER A 394 -18.49 13.03 19.19
CA SER A 394 -17.60 14.01 19.80
C SER A 394 -16.69 14.57 18.70
N ILE A 395 -16.94 15.81 18.27
CA ILE A 395 -16.25 16.44 17.15
C ILE A 395 -15.25 17.43 17.71
N LYS A 396 -13.97 17.20 17.45
CA LYS A 396 -12.90 18.15 17.72
C LYS A 396 -12.49 18.78 16.39
N SER A 397 -12.58 20.10 16.29
CA SER A 397 -12.19 20.82 15.09
C SER A 397 -11.31 22.02 15.42
N THR A 398 -10.26 22.19 14.64
CA THR A 398 -9.34 23.33 14.58
C THR A 398 -9.52 24.11 13.28
N THR A 399 -10.18 23.52 12.27
CA THR A 399 -10.43 24.13 10.95
C THR A 399 -11.93 24.19 10.61
N PRO A 400 -12.45 25.34 10.13
CA PRO A 400 -13.86 25.43 9.70
C PRO A 400 -14.23 24.43 8.60
N GLU A 401 -13.29 24.12 7.71
CA GLU A 401 -13.47 23.15 6.63
C GLU A 401 -13.72 21.75 7.17
N PHE A 402 -12.94 21.30 8.17
CA PHE A 402 -13.14 19.99 8.79
C PHE A 402 -14.50 19.90 9.49
N GLU A 403 -14.88 20.94 10.24
CA GLU A 403 -16.21 21.00 10.88
C GLU A 403 -17.32 20.84 9.85
N LYS A 404 -17.22 21.57 8.73
CA LYS A 404 -18.19 21.49 7.64
C LYS A 404 -18.25 20.10 7.02
N THR A 405 -17.11 19.48 6.69
CA THR A 405 -17.06 18.12 6.13
C THR A 405 -17.72 17.10 7.05
N ILE A 406 -17.44 17.16 8.36
CA ILE A 406 -18.06 16.24 9.30
C ILE A 406 -19.59 16.44 9.36
N LEU A 407 -20.06 17.69 9.49
CA LEU A 407 -21.49 17.97 9.63
C LEU A 407 -22.28 17.71 8.35
N GLU A 408 -21.74 18.08 7.19
CA GLU A 408 -22.47 18.06 5.92
C GLU A 408 -22.30 16.76 5.13
N GLU A 409 -21.22 16.01 5.35
CA GLU A 409 -20.88 14.82 4.54
C GLU A 409 -20.80 13.56 5.41
N THR A 410 -20.20 13.64 6.60
CA THR A 410 -20.10 12.47 7.49
C THR A 410 -21.39 12.17 8.22
N LEU A 411 -21.95 13.13 8.95
CA LEU A 411 -23.16 12.88 9.74
C LEU A 411 -24.39 12.62 8.87
N LYS A 412 -24.45 13.18 7.66
CA LYS A 412 -25.58 12.95 6.74
C LYS A 412 -25.61 11.55 6.14
N THR A 413 -24.46 10.89 6.02
CA THR A 413 -24.36 9.51 5.48
C THR A 413 -24.56 8.45 6.54
N PHE A 414 -24.88 8.85 7.78
CA PHE A 414 -25.17 7.91 8.84
C PHE A 414 -26.42 7.08 8.54
N GLU A 415 -26.29 5.77 8.56
CA GLU A 415 -27.39 4.83 8.30
C GLU A 415 -27.38 3.68 9.30
N THR A 416 -28.56 3.16 9.61
CA THR A 416 -28.75 1.95 10.44
C THR A 416 -29.36 0.85 9.60
N PHE A 417 -28.91 -0.39 9.78
CA PHE A 417 -29.39 -1.55 9.02
C PHE A 417 -29.74 -2.76 9.90
#